data_AF-A0A9D7RHD3-F1
#
_entry.id   AF-A0A9D7RHD3-F1
#
_cell.length_a   1.000
_cell.length_b   1.000
_cell.length_c   1.000
_cell.angle_alpha   90.00
_cell.angle_beta   90.00
_cell.angle_gamma   90.00
#
_symmetry.space_group_name_H-M   'P 1'
#
loop_
_entity.id
_entity.type
_entity.pdbx_description
1 polymer ?
#
loop_
_entity_poly.entity_id
_entity_poly.type
_entity_poly.pdbx_seq_one_letter_code
_entity_poly.pdbx_strand_id
1 'polypeptide(L)'
;MNRDARWRELIDFILMMARRDDVCSVSCQFSDLRLWEGLLGEQIKRSQQTGLPLQEAYFLSGPDGGLHGIAKNHAGLEDRPKDQWYDGTTLEETMGGEIHIPCEGVCGADLFVYPDWRVIYPEAWEVEGAMLHSATARRPCNHLLIEKKLKEPRCATRYGPIAGTWWLYSSNGPRVECNPHRF
;
A
#
# COMPACT_ATOMS: atom_id res chain seq x y z
N MET A 1 23.50 -10.25 5.25
CA MET A 1 22.21 -10.45 5.92
C MET A 1 21.39 -11.48 5.16
N ASN A 2 20.85 -12.51 5.83
CA ASN A 2 19.99 -13.53 5.21
C ASN A 2 18.70 -12.87 4.64
N ARG A 3 18.13 -13.44 3.57
CA ARG A 3 16.90 -12.98 2.90
C ARG A 3 15.75 -12.81 3.89
N ASP A 4 15.57 -13.74 4.81
CA ASP A 4 14.49 -13.71 5.80
C ASP A 4 14.62 -12.56 6.82
N ALA A 5 15.85 -12.13 7.11
CA ALA A 5 16.08 -10.99 7.99
C ALA A 5 15.75 -9.67 7.27
N ARG A 6 16.15 -9.53 6.01
CA ARG A 6 15.78 -8.39 5.15
C ARG A 6 14.26 -8.30 4.95
N TRP A 7 13.61 -9.43 4.72
CA TRP A 7 12.17 -9.48 4.56
C TRP A 7 11.45 -8.99 5.83
N ARG A 8 11.85 -9.52 7.00
CA ARG A 8 11.29 -9.05 8.29
C ARG A 8 11.52 -7.56 8.52
N GLU A 9 12.71 -7.06 8.24
CA GLU A 9 13.02 -5.63 8.34
C GLU A 9 12.11 -4.77 7.44
N LEU A 10 11.86 -5.21 6.20
CA LEU A 10 10.95 -4.52 5.28
C LEU A 10 9.52 -4.50 5.80
N ILE A 11 9.01 -5.64 6.28
CA ILE A 11 7.66 -5.77 6.84
C ILE A 11 7.51 -4.87 8.07
N ASP A 12 8.51 -4.87 8.96
CA ASP A 12 8.53 -4.03 10.15
C ASP A 12 8.54 -2.54 9.78
N PHE A 13 9.30 -2.17 8.74
CA PHE A 13 9.35 -0.81 8.23
C PHE A 13 8.01 -0.36 7.61
N ILE A 14 7.37 -1.20 6.80
CA ILE A 14 6.05 -0.90 6.23
C ILE A 14 5.03 -0.68 7.34
N LEU A 15 4.98 -1.57 8.34
CA LEU A 15 4.07 -1.44 9.48
C LEU A 15 4.37 -0.22 10.35
N MET A 16 5.63 0.16 10.49
CA MET A 16 6.01 1.41 11.17
C MET A 16 5.49 2.63 10.39
N MET A 17 5.70 2.68 9.07
CA MET A 17 5.19 3.76 8.22
C MET A 17 3.66 3.83 8.25
N ALA A 18 3.00 2.68 8.17
CA ALA A 18 1.55 2.54 8.19
C ALA A 18 0.90 3.17 9.44
N ARG A 19 1.60 3.13 10.58
CA ARG A 19 1.11 3.69 11.86
C ARG A 19 1.27 5.20 12.00
N ARG A 20 1.97 5.88 11.09
CA ARG A 20 2.12 7.34 11.16
C ARG A 20 0.78 8.04 10.91
N ASP A 21 0.59 9.18 11.56
CA ASP A 21 -0.67 9.95 11.46
C ASP A 21 -0.90 10.53 10.06
N ASP A 22 0.18 10.82 9.32
CA ASP A 22 0.14 11.37 7.95
C ASP A 22 -0.13 10.31 6.86
N VAL A 23 -0.10 9.03 7.23
CA VAL A 23 -0.45 7.90 6.35
C VAL A 23 -1.87 7.49 6.68
N CYS A 24 -2.83 7.77 5.79
CA CYS A 24 -4.23 7.34 5.92
C CYS A 24 -4.60 6.25 4.92
N SER A 25 -3.66 5.82 4.08
CA SER A 25 -3.88 4.83 3.04
C SER A 25 -2.59 4.07 2.69
N VAL A 26 -2.71 2.77 2.43
CA VAL A 26 -1.59 1.90 2.04
C VAL A 26 -1.96 1.08 0.81
N SER A 27 -1.09 1.10 -0.21
CA SER A 27 -1.16 0.22 -1.37
C SER A 27 0.03 -0.73 -1.33
N CYS A 28 -0.23 -2.02 -1.17
CA CYS A 28 0.81 -3.03 -1.00
C CYS A 28 0.56 -4.27 -1.86
N GLN A 29 1.64 -4.81 -2.42
CA GLN A 29 1.61 -5.86 -3.44
C GLN A 29 2.05 -7.22 -2.91
N PHE A 30 2.36 -7.31 -1.61
CA PHE A 30 2.88 -8.54 -1.00
C PHE A 30 1.78 -9.38 -0.40
N SER A 31 1.91 -10.69 -0.45
CA SER A 31 0.98 -11.67 0.15
C SER A 31 1.45 -12.21 1.50
N ASP A 32 2.12 -11.37 2.30
CA ASP A 32 2.61 -11.75 3.63
C ASP A 32 1.53 -11.61 4.69
N LEU A 33 1.24 -12.69 5.40
CA LEU A 33 0.16 -12.75 6.40
C LEU A 33 0.39 -11.76 7.55
N ARG A 34 1.62 -11.67 8.07
CA ARG A 34 1.97 -10.79 9.20
C ARG A 34 1.83 -9.32 8.83
N LEU A 35 2.18 -8.98 7.58
CA LEU A 35 1.96 -7.63 7.06
C LEU A 35 0.48 -7.27 7.05
N TRP A 36 -0.36 -8.12 6.44
CA TRP A 36 -1.78 -7.82 6.30
C TRP A 36 -2.53 -7.84 7.63
N GLU A 37 -2.16 -8.73 8.56
CA GLU A 37 -2.68 -8.71 9.92
C GLU A 37 -2.38 -7.38 10.61
N GLY A 38 -1.15 -6.87 10.49
CA GLY A 38 -0.78 -5.57 11.04
C GLY A 38 -1.50 -4.38 10.38
N LEU A 39 -1.69 -4.43 9.06
CA LEU A 39 -2.41 -3.39 8.31
C LEU A 39 -3.90 -3.35 8.65
N LEU A 40 -4.57 -4.51 8.69
CA LEU A 40 -5.98 -4.64 9.07
C LEU A 40 -6.19 -4.22 10.52
N GLY A 41 -5.29 -4.59 11.43
CA GLY A 41 -5.33 -4.16 12.82
C GLY A 41 -5.29 -2.63 12.97
N GLU A 42 -4.45 -1.95 12.19
CA GLU A 42 -4.39 -0.48 12.19
C GLU A 42 -5.65 0.15 11.57
N GLN A 43 -6.22 -0.45 10.51
CA GLN A 43 -7.49 0.01 9.93
C GLN A 43 -8.64 -0.06 10.92
N ILE A 44 -8.81 -1.20 11.59
CA ILE A 44 -9.86 -1.43 12.59
C ILE A 44 -9.70 -0.45 13.76
N LYS A 45 -8.46 -0.32 14.27
CA LYS A 45 -8.16 0.64 15.34
C LYS A 45 -8.56 2.07 14.96
N ARG A 46 -8.22 2.52 13.76
CA ARG A 46 -8.55 3.88 13.30
C ARG A 46 -10.04 4.08 13.08
N SER A 47 -10.73 3.09 12.52
CA SER A 47 -12.19 3.11 12.39
C SER A 47 -12.87 3.25 13.76
N GLN A 48 -12.45 2.46 14.76
CA GLN A 48 -12.98 2.56 16.12
C GLN A 48 -12.70 3.92 16.77
N GLN A 49 -11.51 4.48 16.57
CA GLN A 49 -11.12 5.78 17.14
C GLN A 49 -11.87 6.96 16.53
N THR A 50 -12.19 6.88 15.23
CA THR A 50 -12.80 7.99 14.47
C THR A 50 -14.31 7.86 14.30
N GLY A 51 -14.85 6.65 14.43
CA GLY A 51 -16.23 6.33 14.09
C GLY A 51 -16.51 6.25 12.59
N LEU A 52 -15.48 6.38 11.73
CA LEU A 52 -15.62 6.30 10.27
C LEU A 52 -15.64 4.84 9.78
N PRO A 53 -16.28 4.56 8.63
CA PRO A 53 -16.15 3.28 7.92
C PRO A 53 -14.69 2.87 7.70
N LEU A 54 -14.40 1.57 7.64
CA LEU A 54 -13.03 1.03 7.57
C LEU A 54 -12.17 1.69 6.46
N GLN A 55 -12.63 1.66 5.21
CA GLN A 55 -11.89 2.25 4.08
C GLN A 55 -11.80 3.78 4.14
N GLU A 56 -12.76 4.45 4.79
CA GLU A 56 -12.68 5.90 5.00
C GLU A 56 -11.70 6.26 6.13
N ALA A 57 -11.68 5.47 7.21
CA ALA A 57 -10.76 5.65 8.32
C ALA A 57 -9.31 5.36 7.91
N TYR A 58 -9.10 4.28 7.15
CA TYR A 58 -7.79 3.86 6.67
C TYR A 58 -7.91 2.95 5.45
N PHE A 59 -7.55 3.47 4.28
CA PHE A 59 -7.71 2.72 3.04
C PHE A 59 -6.60 1.69 2.85
N LEU A 60 -7.00 0.46 2.53
CA LEU A 60 -6.07 -0.65 2.26
C LEU A 60 -6.30 -1.18 0.85
N SER A 61 -5.27 -1.17 0.02
CA SER A 61 -5.32 -1.72 -1.34
C SER A 61 -4.29 -2.82 -1.57
N GLY A 62 -4.77 -3.96 -2.04
CA GLY A 62 -3.95 -5.12 -2.44
C GLY A 62 -3.48 -5.07 -3.90
N PRO A 63 -2.81 -6.14 -4.37
CA PRO A 63 -2.49 -6.34 -5.78
C PRO A 63 -3.73 -6.68 -6.61
N ASP A 64 -3.66 -6.38 -7.90
CA ASP A 64 -4.56 -6.95 -8.91
C ASP A 64 -4.49 -8.49 -8.88
N GLY A 65 -5.63 -9.15 -9.00
CA GLY A 65 -5.79 -10.59 -8.78
C GLY A 65 -5.99 -11.02 -7.32
N GLY A 66 -5.88 -10.11 -6.36
CA GLY A 66 -6.19 -10.35 -4.95
C GLY A 66 -5.13 -11.10 -4.16
N LEU A 67 -5.47 -11.47 -2.92
CA LEU A 67 -4.56 -12.07 -1.95
C LEU A 67 -5.17 -13.35 -1.39
N HIS A 68 -4.81 -14.50 -1.96
CA HIS A 68 -5.40 -15.78 -1.57
C HIS A 68 -5.23 -16.06 -0.07
N GLY A 69 -6.33 -16.37 0.62
CA GLY A 69 -6.37 -16.60 2.08
C GLY A 69 -6.30 -15.32 2.94
N ILE A 70 -6.06 -14.15 2.33
CA ILE A 70 -5.98 -12.86 3.03
C ILE A 70 -7.18 -11.98 2.69
N ALA A 71 -7.41 -11.71 1.41
CA ALA A 71 -8.53 -10.90 0.95
C ALA A 71 -9.67 -11.80 0.49
N LYS A 72 -10.91 -11.40 0.79
CA LYS A 72 -12.12 -12.14 0.37
C LYS A 72 -12.34 -12.09 -1.13
N ASN A 73 -11.93 -10.98 -1.75
CA ASN A 73 -11.93 -10.82 -3.20
C ASN A 73 -10.58 -11.27 -3.75
N HIS A 74 -10.58 -12.22 -4.68
CA HIS A 74 -9.37 -12.66 -5.39
C HIS A 74 -9.72 -13.34 -6.72
N ALA A 75 -8.73 -13.50 -7.59
CA ALA A 75 -8.88 -14.20 -8.85
C ALA A 75 -9.37 -15.65 -8.62
N GLY A 76 -10.31 -16.11 -9.45
CA GLY A 76 -10.94 -17.42 -9.33
C GLY A 76 -12.10 -17.48 -8.33
N LEU A 77 -12.47 -16.37 -7.69
CA LEU A 77 -13.69 -16.28 -6.88
C LEU A 77 -14.93 -16.40 -7.76
N GLU A 78 -14.95 -15.69 -8.89
CA GLU A 78 -16.05 -15.70 -9.86
C GLU A 78 -16.31 -17.06 -10.53
N ASP A 79 -15.32 -17.96 -10.49
CA ASP A 79 -15.46 -19.34 -10.99
C ASP A 79 -16.28 -20.22 -10.02
N ARG A 80 -16.51 -19.77 -8.79
CA ARG A 80 -17.29 -20.49 -7.76
C ARG A 80 -18.76 -20.08 -7.77
N PRO A 81 -19.68 -20.94 -7.30
CA PRO A 81 -21.04 -20.54 -6.96
C PRO A 81 -21.08 -19.36 -5.96
N LYS A 82 -21.99 -18.40 -6.17
CA LYS A 82 -22.07 -17.16 -5.37
C LYS A 82 -22.28 -17.39 -3.87
N ASP A 83 -22.95 -18.45 -3.50
CA ASP A 83 -23.15 -18.91 -2.13
C ASP A 83 -21.85 -19.40 -1.45
N GLN A 84 -20.74 -19.48 -2.20
CA GLN A 84 -19.42 -19.87 -1.73
C GLN A 84 -18.38 -18.74 -1.82
N TRP A 85 -18.79 -17.51 -2.13
CA TRP A 85 -17.82 -16.42 -2.35
C TRP A 85 -17.20 -15.91 -1.05
N TYR A 86 -17.91 -15.96 0.07
CA TYR A 86 -17.44 -15.45 1.35
C TYR A 86 -17.78 -16.47 2.43
N ASP A 87 -16.82 -17.35 2.71
CA ASP A 87 -16.98 -18.46 3.66
C ASP A 87 -16.45 -18.12 5.07
N GLY A 88 -16.01 -16.87 5.28
CA GLY A 88 -15.49 -16.40 6.55
C GLY A 88 -14.08 -16.90 6.87
N THR A 89 -13.37 -17.50 5.90
CA THR A 89 -12.05 -18.11 6.15
C THR A 89 -10.88 -17.17 5.90
N THR A 90 -11.08 -16.08 5.17
CA THR A 90 -9.98 -15.16 4.85
C THR A 90 -9.58 -14.31 6.05
N LEU A 91 -8.34 -13.82 6.06
CA LEU A 91 -7.87 -12.92 7.11
C LEU A 91 -8.73 -11.66 7.21
N GLU A 92 -9.11 -11.08 6.07
CA GLU A 92 -10.01 -9.92 5.98
C GLU A 92 -11.34 -10.18 6.72
N GLU A 93 -11.98 -11.32 6.45
CA GLU A 93 -13.25 -11.69 7.07
C GLU A 93 -13.12 -12.00 8.56
N THR A 94 -12.10 -12.79 8.94
CA THR A 94 -11.88 -13.21 10.34
C THR A 94 -11.52 -12.03 11.25
N MET A 95 -10.81 -11.03 10.74
CA MET A 95 -10.50 -9.81 11.47
C MET A 95 -11.63 -8.76 11.41
N GLY A 96 -12.58 -8.91 10.48
CA GLY A 96 -13.61 -7.91 10.22
C GLY A 96 -13.04 -6.62 9.62
N GLY A 97 -11.96 -6.73 8.84
CA GLY A 97 -11.38 -5.61 8.10
C GLY A 97 -11.89 -5.54 6.66
N GLU A 98 -11.31 -4.65 5.87
CA GLU A 98 -11.67 -4.49 4.47
C GLU A 98 -10.43 -4.24 3.61
N ILE A 99 -10.30 -4.97 2.50
CA ILE A 99 -9.21 -4.82 1.53
C ILE A 99 -9.80 -4.52 0.16
N HIS A 100 -9.40 -3.39 -0.43
CA HIS A 100 -9.72 -3.05 -1.80
C HIS A 100 -8.79 -3.78 -2.77
N ILE A 101 -9.36 -4.61 -3.64
CA ILE A 101 -8.63 -5.22 -4.76
C ILE A 101 -8.90 -4.39 -6.01
N PRO A 102 -7.90 -3.69 -6.55
CA PRO A 102 -8.09 -2.82 -7.70
C PRO A 102 -8.31 -3.65 -8.97
N CYS A 103 -9.21 -3.17 -9.83
CA CYS A 103 -9.26 -3.59 -11.22
C CYS A 103 -8.14 -2.85 -11.99
N GLU A 104 -7.40 -3.54 -12.86
CA GLU A 104 -6.31 -2.99 -13.69
C GLU A 104 -5.10 -2.47 -12.90
N GLY A 105 -4.53 -3.32 -12.06
CA GLY A 105 -3.17 -3.17 -11.57
C GLY A 105 -3.07 -2.63 -10.15
N VAL A 106 -3.29 -1.33 -9.92
CA VAL A 106 -2.94 -0.70 -8.63
C VAL A 106 -3.69 0.60 -8.34
N CYS A 107 -4.05 0.80 -7.08
CA CYS A 107 -4.59 2.05 -6.57
C CYS A 107 -3.51 2.90 -5.88
N GLY A 108 -3.67 4.23 -5.96
CA GLY A 108 -2.84 5.18 -5.21
C GLY A 108 -3.09 5.09 -3.70
N ALA A 109 -2.14 5.57 -2.90
CA ALA A 109 -2.18 5.55 -1.44
C ALA A 109 -1.08 6.47 -0.87
N ASP A 110 -1.27 6.95 0.36
CA ASP A 110 -0.29 7.75 1.08
C ASP A 110 1.05 7.03 1.14
N LEU A 111 1.05 5.77 1.58
CA LEU A 111 2.19 4.87 1.47
C LEU A 111 1.98 3.91 0.29
N PHE A 112 2.79 4.11 -0.74
CA PHE A 112 2.77 3.28 -1.93
C PHE A 112 3.98 2.34 -1.97
N VAL A 113 3.76 1.05 -1.71
CA VAL A 113 4.79 0.00 -1.77
C VAL A 113 4.91 -0.53 -3.19
N TYR A 114 6.11 -0.39 -3.76
CA TYR A 114 6.36 -0.53 -5.19
C TYR A 114 7.50 -1.54 -5.46
N PRO A 115 7.18 -2.81 -5.76
CA PRO A 115 8.19 -3.80 -6.14
C PRO A 115 8.93 -3.42 -7.43
N ASP A 116 10.10 -4.02 -7.65
CA ASP A 116 10.98 -3.69 -8.79
C ASP A 116 10.37 -4.03 -10.17
N TRP A 117 9.51 -5.05 -10.25
CA TRP A 117 8.83 -5.48 -11.46
C TRP A 117 7.76 -4.51 -11.96
N ARG A 118 7.31 -3.55 -11.12
CA ARG A 118 6.38 -2.52 -11.58
C ARG A 118 7.08 -1.39 -12.34
N VAL A 119 6.41 -0.93 -13.39
CA VAL A 119 6.89 0.16 -14.27
C VAL A 119 6.79 1.51 -13.55
N ILE A 120 7.89 2.25 -13.51
CA ILE A 120 7.94 3.59 -12.91
C ILE A 120 8.58 4.57 -13.89
N TYR A 121 8.16 5.84 -13.83
CA TYR A 121 8.57 6.90 -14.76
C TYR A 121 9.32 8.03 -14.03
N PRO A 122 10.52 7.77 -13.46
CA PRO A 122 11.26 8.76 -12.67
C PRO A 122 11.64 10.03 -13.45
N GLU A 123 11.74 9.96 -14.78
CA GLU A 123 11.95 11.10 -15.67
C GLU A 123 10.82 12.15 -15.56
N ALA A 124 9.62 11.75 -15.15
CA ALA A 124 8.52 12.68 -14.92
C ALA A 124 8.81 13.68 -13.79
N TRP A 125 9.77 13.41 -12.91
CA TRP A 125 10.23 14.34 -11.87
C TRP A 125 11.12 15.47 -12.38
N GLU A 126 11.57 15.43 -13.64
CA GLU A 126 12.39 16.50 -14.23
C GLU A 126 11.55 17.67 -14.74
N VAL A 127 10.23 17.49 -14.83
CA VAL A 127 9.28 18.53 -15.20
C VAL A 127 9.12 19.54 -14.05
N GLU A 128 9.12 20.83 -14.38
CA GLU A 128 8.87 21.88 -13.40
C GLU A 128 7.48 21.72 -12.77
N GLY A 129 7.41 21.81 -11.43
CA GLY A 129 6.18 21.57 -10.69
C GLY A 129 5.78 20.10 -10.53
N ALA A 130 6.64 19.14 -10.93
CA ALA A 130 6.38 17.72 -10.70
C ALA A 130 6.18 17.40 -9.22
N MET A 131 5.24 16.51 -8.94
CA MET A 131 4.97 15.96 -7.60
C MET A 131 5.53 14.54 -7.51
N LEU A 132 5.59 13.98 -6.29
CA LEU A 132 6.10 12.62 -6.11
C LEU A 132 5.33 11.61 -6.98
N HIS A 133 4.00 11.69 -7.01
CA HIS A 133 3.16 10.79 -7.77
C HIS A 133 3.28 10.94 -9.30
N SER A 134 4.00 11.94 -9.81
CA SER A 134 4.23 12.07 -11.26
C SER A 134 4.94 10.84 -11.83
N ALA A 135 5.77 10.15 -11.03
CA ALA A 135 6.48 8.93 -11.45
C ALA A 135 5.63 7.65 -11.36
N THR A 136 4.55 7.63 -10.58
CA THR A 136 3.74 6.42 -10.30
C THR A 136 2.54 6.30 -11.23
N ALA A 137 2.72 6.60 -12.52
CA ALA A 137 1.62 6.73 -13.50
C ALA A 137 0.50 7.66 -13.00
N ARG A 138 0.88 8.71 -12.26
CA ARG A 138 -0.03 9.68 -11.62
C ARG A 138 -0.98 9.10 -10.58
N ARG A 139 -0.72 7.89 -10.06
CA ARG A 139 -1.44 7.36 -8.90
C ARG A 139 -1.00 8.13 -7.65
N PRO A 140 -1.91 8.86 -6.97
CA PRO A 140 -1.56 9.71 -5.82
C PRO A 140 -0.74 8.95 -4.78
N CYS A 141 0.33 9.59 -4.29
CA CYS A 141 1.10 9.12 -3.16
C CYS A 141 1.89 10.27 -2.51
N ASN A 142 2.10 10.14 -1.19
CA ASN A 142 2.92 11.04 -0.38
C ASN A 142 4.26 10.39 0.00
N HIS A 143 4.29 9.05 0.02
CA HIS A 143 5.44 8.22 0.27
C HIS A 143 5.51 7.09 -0.77
N LEU A 144 6.65 6.94 -1.42
CA LEU A 144 6.94 5.86 -2.36
C LEU A 144 8.05 4.99 -1.75
N LEU A 145 7.72 3.76 -1.36
CA LEU A 145 8.68 2.77 -0.90
C LEU A 145 8.96 1.80 -2.06
N ILE A 146 10.15 1.83 -2.64
CA ILE A 146 10.45 1.12 -3.89
C ILE A 146 11.73 0.27 -3.82
N GLU A 147 11.71 -0.91 -4.43
CA GLU A 147 12.84 -1.84 -4.51
C GLU A 147 13.88 -1.48 -5.60
N LYS A 148 14.18 -0.21 -5.76
CA LYS A 148 15.31 0.24 -6.59
C LYS A 148 15.69 1.67 -6.22
N LYS A 149 16.98 1.97 -6.29
CA LYS A 149 17.46 3.34 -6.10
C LYS A 149 17.18 4.16 -7.37
N LEU A 150 16.33 5.18 -7.23
CA LEU A 150 16.09 6.22 -8.23
C LEU A 150 16.95 7.46 -7.93
N LYS A 151 17.08 8.33 -8.95
CA LYS A 151 17.58 9.70 -8.78
C LYS A 151 16.69 10.42 -7.77
N GLU A 152 17.31 11.21 -6.90
CA GLU A 152 16.57 11.99 -5.91
C GLU A 152 15.92 13.20 -6.59
N PRO A 153 14.58 13.31 -6.59
CA PRO A 153 13.90 14.42 -7.23
C PRO A 153 13.87 15.66 -6.33
N ARG A 154 13.65 16.85 -6.88
CA ARG A 154 13.48 18.07 -6.07
C ARG A 154 12.22 18.03 -5.19
N CYS A 155 11.20 17.32 -5.66
CA CYS A 155 9.89 17.24 -5.00
C CYS A 155 9.82 16.24 -3.84
N ALA A 156 10.87 15.47 -3.56
CA ALA A 156 10.86 14.49 -2.49
C ALA A 156 12.25 14.27 -1.88
N THR A 157 12.29 13.90 -0.61
CA THR A 157 13.52 13.49 0.08
C THR A 157 13.65 11.98 0.04
N ARG A 158 14.85 11.47 -0.28
CA ARG A 158 15.13 10.03 -0.32
C ARG A 158 15.76 9.55 0.99
N TYR A 159 15.27 8.42 1.50
CA TYR A 159 15.79 7.72 2.67
C TYR A 159 16.15 6.27 2.32
N GLY A 160 17.19 5.75 2.97
CA GLY A 160 17.62 4.36 2.84
C GLY A 160 19.13 4.20 2.59
N PRO A 161 19.57 2.97 2.30
CA PRO A 161 18.75 1.80 2.02
C PRO A 161 17.98 1.29 3.25
N ILE A 162 16.78 0.76 3.03
CA ILE A 162 15.93 0.01 3.96
C ILE A 162 15.98 -1.44 3.50
N ALA A 163 16.16 -2.42 4.40
CA ALA A 163 16.14 -3.84 4.03
C ALA A 163 17.06 -4.20 2.83
N GLY A 164 18.16 -3.46 2.65
CA GLY A 164 19.11 -3.61 1.55
C GLY A 164 18.74 -2.88 0.25
N THR A 165 17.68 -3.31 -0.44
CA THR A 165 17.34 -2.82 -1.80
C THR A 165 16.20 -1.82 -1.85
N TRP A 166 15.55 -1.54 -0.71
CA TRP A 166 14.39 -0.68 -0.64
C TRP A 166 14.76 0.76 -0.30
N TRP A 167 14.09 1.70 -0.93
CA TRP A 167 14.31 3.13 -0.76
C TRP A 167 12.97 3.82 -0.56
N LEU A 168 12.89 4.71 0.43
CA LEU A 168 11.72 5.54 0.66
C LEU A 168 11.94 6.91 0.02
N TYR A 169 10.95 7.40 -0.70
CA TYR A 169 10.87 8.78 -1.18
C TYR A 169 9.64 9.43 -0.55
N SER A 170 9.84 10.50 0.21
CA SER A 170 8.75 11.23 0.88
C SER A 170 8.60 12.62 0.26
N SER A 171 7.37 12.98 -0.13
CA SER A 171 7.05 14.27 -0.73
C SER A 171 7.50 15.43 0.16
N ASN A 172 8.12 16.45 -0.44
CA ASN A 172 8.45 17.72 0.21
C ASN A 172 7.31 18.75 0.06
N GLY A 173 6.32 18.45 -0.78
CA GLY A 173 5.17 19.31 -1.05
C GLY A 173 4.03 19.13 -0.04
N PRO A 174 2.91 19.86 -0.22
CA PRO A 174 1.72 19.66 0.59
C PRO A 174 1.20 18.21 0.45
N ARG A 175 0.60 17.69 1.53
CA ARG A 175 -0.05 16.37 1.50
C ARG A 175 -1.16 16.36 0.46
N VAL A 176 -1.16 15.35 -0.39
CA VAL A 176 -2.24 15.07 -1.34
C VAL A 176 -3.18 14.05 -0.73
N GLU A 177 -4.50 14.23 -0.86
CA GLU A 177 -5.45 13.19 -0.44
C GLU A 177 -5.35 11.97 -1.38
N CYS A 178 -5.04 10.81 -0.80
CA CYS A 178 -4.77 9.58 -1.55
C CYS A 178 -5.82 8.49 -1.28
N ASN A 179 -6.77 8.72 -0.35
CA ASN A 179 -7.84 7.79 -0.05
C ASN A 179 -9.04 8.02 -1.01
N PRO A 180 -9.39 7.04 -1.87
CA PRO A 180 -10.52 7.17 -2.81
C PRO A 180 -11.90 7.22 -2.14
N HIS A 181 -12.01 6.90 -0.85
CA HIS A 181 -13.28 6.92 -0.11
C HIS A 181 -13.53 8.22 0.67
N ARG A 182 -12.63 9.22 0.58
CA ARG A 182 -12.76 10.52 1.26
C ARG A 182 -13.18 11.67 0.34
N PHE A 183 -13.68 11.37 -0.86
CA PHE A 183 -14.12 12.35 -1.86
C PHE A 183 -15.64 12.55 -1.87
#